data_AF-A0A6P5DZU8-F1
#
_entry.id   AF-A0A6P5DZU8-F1
#
_cell.length_a   1.000
_cell.length_b   1.000
_cell.length_c   1.000
_cell.angle_alpha   90.00
_cell.angle_beta   90.00
_cell.angle_gamma   90.00
#
_symmetry.space_group_name_H-M   'P 1'
#
loop_
_entity.id
_entity.type
_entity.pdbx_description
1 polymer ?
#
loop_
_entity_poly.entity_id
_entity_poly.type
_entity_poly.pdbx_seq_one_letter_code
_entity_poly.pdbx_strand_id
1 'polypeptide(L)'
;MGIPRPNQRRARGQGAGLQEGEGSHCGHGDHTQEDHETKGNGLEEQQEAQRPGGGSQGEGPEPSAESQPAADGAGGRAEGYEKASSSRVSVSQIILNAKCHAIRDAQILEKQLIQKELDAEEKRLDQMMEVERQKSVQRQEELDRKRREERIRGRRHIVEQMEKNQEERSLLAEQREQEKEQMLEYMEKLQEEDLRDLEQRHQQKLKMQAEIKRINDENQRQKAELLAQEKLADQMVMEFTKKKMAREAEFEAEQERIRREKEKEIARLRAMQEKAQDYQAEQDALRAKRNQEVADREWRRKEKENAQKKMETEAKLRKSRLEQVAFKEHTLAVQVQRDRDEFERILRAQREQIEKERLEEEKKATGRLQHANELRRQVRENQQKQVQARIATFDEGRRLKEEAQKRRERIEDIKRKKLEELRATGLPEKYCIEAERKANIPVNTSVN
;
A
#
# COMPACT_ATOMS: atom_id res chain seq x y z
N MET A 1 -28.33 37.62 -57.36
CA MET A 1 -26.98 37.57 -57.93
C MET A 1 -26.04 37.18 -56.80
N GLY A 2 -25.62 35.95 -56.54
CA GLY A 2 -25.52 34.71 -57.28
C GLY A 2 -24.37 33.97 -56.59
N ILE A 3 -24.66 32.86 -55.90
CA ILE A 3 -23.66 31.94 -55.32
C ILE A 3 -22.79 31.40 -56.48
N PRO A 4 -21.51 31.02 -56.26
CA PRO A 4 -21.26 29.59 -56.03
C PRO A 4 -20.12 29.24 -55.06
N ARG A 5 -20.32 28.16 -54.28
CA ARG A 5 -19.28 27.15 -53.96
C ARG A 5 -19.09 26.25 -55.21
N PRO A 6 -17.94 25.60 -55.48
CA PRO A 6 -17.62 24.24 -54.96
C PRO A 6 -16.10 23.95 -54.85
N ASN A 7 -15.54 22.91 -54.20
CA ASN A 7 -15.50 21.47 -54.52
C ASN A 7 -14.70 20.80 -53.35
N GLN A 8 -15.18 19.81 -52.59
CA GLN A 8 -15.32 18.38 -52.88
C GLN A 8 -14.20 17.71 -53.70
N ARG A 9 -13.38 16.87 -53.03
CA ARG A 9 -12.97 15.56 -53.56
C ARG A 9 -13.15 14.48 -52.48
N ARG A 10 -13.83 13.42 -52.91
CA ARG A 10 -14.17 12.17 -52.24
C ARG A 10 -13.27 11.03 -52.75
N ALA A 11 -13.33 9.91 -52.01
CA ALA A 11 -12.97 8.53 -52.36
C ALA A 11 -11.48 8.17 -52.17
N ARG A 12 -11.10 7.05 -51.53
CA ARG A 12 -11.69 5.72 -51.28
C ARG A 12 -11.24 5.29 -49.85
N GLY A 13 -11.93 4.49 -49.04
CA GLY A 13 -12.77 3.34 -49.32
C GLY A 13 -11.96 2.05 -49.14
N GLN A 14 -11.89 1.51 -47.92
CA GLN A 14 -11.74 0.09 -47.61
C GLN A 14 -12.38 -0.15 -46.24
N GLY A 15 -13.55 -0.80 -46.26
CA GLY A 15 -14.13 -1.47 -45.12
C GLY A 15 -13.87 -2.97 -45.26
N ALA A 16 -13.64 -3.62 -44.13
CA ALA A 16 -13.93 -5.02 -43.92
C ALA A 16 -14.50 -5.12 -42.51
N GLY A 17 -15.74 -5.61 -42.43
CA GLY A 17 -16.40 -5.94 -41.17
C GLY A 17 -16.53 -7.45 -41.00
N LEU A 18 -17.33 -7.80 -40.00
CA LEU A 18 -17.84 -9.12 -39.55
C LEU A 18 -17.02 -9.73 -38.39
N GLN A 19 -17.56 -9.79 -37.16
CA GLN A 19 -18.54 -10.79 -36.62
C GLN A 19 -17.87 -12.17 -36.55
N GLU A 20 -17.58 -12.78 -35.40
CA GLU A 20 -18.39 -13.38 -34.31
C GLU A 20 -17.40 -13.69 -33.15
N GLY A 21 -17.67 -13.87 -31.86
CA GLY A 21 -18.87 -14.35 -31.17
C GLY A 21 -18.52 -15.58 -30.32
N GLU A 22 -17.75 -15.46 -29.23
CA GLU A 22 -17.67 -16.44 -28.11
C GLU A 22 -17.27 -15.65 -26.84
N GLY A 23 -18.01 -15.56 -25.73
CA GLY A 23 -19.02 -16.47 -25.21
C GLY A 23 -18.39 -17.50 -24.29
N SER A 24 -17.76 -17.10 -23.18
CA SER A 24 -17.50 -18.05 -22.07
C SER A 24 -17.76 -17.40 -20.72
N HIS A 25 -18.85 -17.85 -20.12
CA HIS A 25 -19.37 -17.53 -18.80
C HIS A 25 -19.63 -18.86 -18.09
N CYS A 26 -18.85 -19.16 -17.05
CA CYS A 26 -19.18 -20.04 -15.91
C CYS A 26 -17.94 -20.04 -15.00
N GLY A 27 -17.99 -19.48 -13.78
CA GLY A 27 -18.49 -20.17 -12.57
C GLY A 27 -17.28 -20.81 -11.88
N HIS A 28 -16.89 -20.51 -10.64
CA HIS A 28 -17.70 -20.33 -9.44
C HIS A 28 -17.04 -19.37 -8.45
N GLY A 29 -17.82 -18.44 -7.93
CA GLY A 29 -17.73 -18.10 -6.51
C GLY A 29 -18.84 -18.87 -5.82
N ASP A 30 -18.50 -19.61 -4.76
CA ASP A 30 -19.46 -19.96 -3.72
C ASP A 30 -18.83 -19.71 -2.35
N HIS A 31 -19.46 -18.77 -1.66
CA HIS A 31 -19.45 -18.61 -0.21
C HIS A 31 -20.40 -19.64 0.38
N THR A 32 -19.95 -20.41 1.36
CA THR A 32 -20.77 -20.92 2.47
C THR A 32 -19.86 -21.01 3.68
N GLN A 33 -19.98 -20.06 4.60
CA GLN A 33 -20.74 -20.19 5.85
C GLN A 33 -20.01 -21.02 6.91
N GLU A 34 -19.44 -20.29 7.89
CA GLU A 34 -19.35 -20.77 9.26
C GLU A 34 -20.76 -20.82 9.85
N ASP A 35 -21.14 -21.96 10.45
CA ASP A 35 -22.06 -22.02 11.58
C ASP A 35 -21.77 -23.27 12.43
N HIS A 36 -21.35 -22.97 13.66
CA HIS A 36 -21.60 -23.59 14.96
C HIS A 36 -22.24 -24.99 15.13
N GLU A 37 -21.60 -25.71 16.08
CA GLU A 37 -22.19 -26.40 17.25
C GLU A 37 -22.51 -27.92 17.27
N THR A 38 -21.70 -28.59 18.11
CA THR A 38 -22.04 -29.53 19.20
C THR A 38 -22.90 -30.77 18.93
N LYS A 39 -22.33 -31.94 19.27
CA LYS A 39 -22.81 -32.85 20.34
C LYS A 39 -21.81 -33.99 20.57
N GLY A 40 -21.52 -34.25 21.84
CA GLY A 40 -20.84 -35.45 22.29
C GLY A 40 -21.80 -36.65 22.44
N ASN A 41 -21.20 -37.76 22.88
CA ASN A 41 -21.70 -39.09 23.28
C ASN A 41 -21.01 -40.15 22.39
N GLY A 42 -20.31 -41.18 22.89
CA GLY A 42 -20.42 -41.86 24.18
C GLY A 42 -21.00 -43.26 23.96
N LEU A 43 -20.19 -44.27 24.27
CA LEU A 43 -20.54 -45.66 24.68
C LEU A 43 -21.07 -46.62 23.59
N GLU A 44 -20.36 -47.75 23.39
CA GLU A 44 -20.64 -49.12 23.91
C GLU A 44 -21.41 -49.95 22.88
N GLU A 45 -20.83 -51.03 22.38
CA GLU A 45 -20.85 -52.39 22.95
C GLU A 45 -22.19 -53.11 22.76
N GLN A 46 -22.19 -54.08 21.84
CA GLN A 46 -22.86 -55.39 21.88
C GLN A 46 -22.43 -56.16 20.61
N GLN A 47 -21.66 -57.25 20.76
CA GLN A 47 -22.08 -58.66 20.64
C GLN A 47 -22.76 -58.96 19.27
N GLU A 48 -22.36 -59.95 18.47
CA GLU A 48 -22.22 -61.36 18.82
C GLU A 48 -21.59 -62.18 17.65
N ALA A 49 -20.94 -63.29 18.01
CA ALA A 49 -20.77 -64.55 17.27
C ALA A 49 -19.98 -64.61 15.93
N GLN A 50 -18.81 -65.26 15.96
CA GLN A 50 -18.60 -66.65 15.50
C GLN A 50 -17.09 -67.05 15.51
N ARG A 51 -16.77 -68.14 16.22
CA ARG A 51 -15.54 -68.95 16.10
C ARG A 51 -15.73 -70.00 14.98
N PRO A 52 -14.69 -70.58 14.33
CA PRO A 52 -13.62 -71.43 14.91
C PRO A 52 -12.23 -71.05 14.33
N GLY A 53 -11.07 -71.58 14.70
CA GLY A 53 -10.61 -72.67 15.56
C GLY A 53 -9.11 -72.80 15.26
N GLY A 54 -8.26 -72.92 16.28
CA GLY A 54 -6.80 -73.04 16.10
C GLY A 54 -6.21 -73.68 17.35
N GLY A 55 -5.81 -74.94 17.22
CA GLY A 55 -5.32 -75.76 18.32
C GLY A 55 -3.86 -75.46 18.66
N SER A 56 -3.56 -75.50 19.96
CA SER A 56 -2.23 -75.79 20.48
C SER A 56 -2.35 -76.97 21.44
N GLN A 57 -1.54 -77.99 21.17
CA GLN A 57 -1.39 -79.21 21.93
C GLN A 57 -0.96 -78.89 23.36
N GLY A 58 -1.71 -79.43 24.33
CA GLY A 58 -1.34 -79.50 25.74
C GLY A 58 -1.68 -80.91 26.19
N GLU A 59 -0.66 -81.73 26.36
CA GLU A 59 -0.76 -83.07 26.94
C GLU A 59 -1.05 -82.95 28.44
N GLY A 60 -2.19 -83.50 28.84
CA GLY A 60 -2.58 -83.77 30.22
C GLY A 60 -3.32 -85.11 30.25
N PRO A 61 -3.07 -85.98 31.22
CA PRO A 61 -3.33 -87.41 31.11
C PRO A 61 -4.79 -87.80 31.41
N GLU A 62 -5.25 -88.85 30.73
CA GLU A 62 -6.57 -89.46 30.85
C GLU A 62 -6.84 -90.15 32.20
N PRO A 63 -8.12 -90.29 32.60
CA PRO A 63 -8.55 -91.07 33.76
C PRO A 63 -8.84 -92.54 33.41
N SER A 64 -8.34 -93.43 34.28
CA SER A 64 -8.96 -94.70 34.75
C SER A 64 -9.78 -95.54 33.77
N ALA A 65 -9.13 -96.61 33.26
CA ALA A 65 -9.80 -97.82 32.82
C ALA A 65 -9.53 -98.95 33.83
N GLU A 66 -10.60 -99.50 34.39
CA GLU A 66 -10.61 -100.76 35.12
C GLU A 66 -10.31 -101.92 34.16
N SER A 67 -9.23 -102.67 34.42
CA SER A 67 -9.14 -104.09 34.07
C SER A 67 -8.09 -104.77 34.93
N GLN A 68 -8.51 -105.85 35.57
CA GLN A 68 -7.82 -106.73 36.52
C GLN A 68 -6.46 -107.24 36.01
N PRO A 69 -5.47 -107.48 36.90
CA PRO A 69 -4.44 -108.47 36.64
C PRO A 69 -4.70 -109.74 37.46
N ALA A 70 -4.54 -110.85 36.75
CA ALA A 70 -4.61 -112.21 37.24
C ALA A 70 -3.65 -112.48 38.41
N ALA A 71 -4.11 -113.39 39.28
CA ALA A 71 -3.33 -114.00 40.33
C ALA A 71 -2.16 -114.79 39.73
N ASP A 72 -0.94 -114.35 40.02
CA ASP A 72 0.22 -115.24 40.22
C ASP A 72 1.36 -114.43 40.86
N GLY A 73 1.93 -114.94 41.96
CA GLY A 73 3.05 -114.32 42.65
C GLY A 73 2.89 -114.10 44.16
N ALA A 74 1.98 -114.82 44.82
CA ALA A 74 1.97 -114.98 46.28
C ALA A 74 2.99 -116.07 46.70
N GLY A 75 4.27 -115.82 46.47
CA GLY A 75 5.34 -116.77 46.82
C GLY A 75 6.68 -116.15 47.25
N GLY A 76 6.93 -114.87 46.96
CA GLY A 76 8.22 -114.21 47.26
C GLY A 76 8.19 -113.12 48.33
N ARG A 77 7.04 -112.90 49.00
CA ARG A 77 6.84 -111.71 49.85
C ARG A 77 6.92 -111.96 51.36
N ALA A 78 7.28 -113.19 51.79
CA ALA A 78 7.27 -113.59 53.19
C ALA A 78 8.65 -113.83 53.84
N GLU A 79 9.77 -113.73 53.11
CA GLU A 79 11.13 -113.92 53.68
C GLU A 79 11.90 -112.61 53.97
N GLY A 80 11.24 -111.45 53.84
CA GLY A 80 11.88 -110.14 54.00
C GLY A 80 11.61 -109.39 55.31
N TYR A 81 10.83 -109.98 56.24
CA TYR A 81 10.23 -109.26 57.37
C TYR A 81 10.77 -109.58 58.78
N GLU A 82 11.69 -110.53 58.93
CA GLU A 82 12.27 -110.88 60.24
C GLU A 82 13.80 -110.74 60.28
N LYS A 83 14.29 -109.54 59.97
CA LYS A 83 15.56 -108.97 60.47
C LYS A 83 15.64 -107.53 59.98
N ALA A 84 15.91 -106.60 60.91
CA ALA A 84 16.16 -105.16 60.68
C ALA A 84 14.93 -104.21 60.63
N SER A 85 14.26 -104.04 61.78
CA SER A 85 13.19 -103.04 61.99
C SER A 85 13.69 -101.64 62.42
N SER A 86 14.95 -101.47 62.80
CA SER A 86 15.51 -100.17 63.24
C SER A 86 16.34 -99.45 62.16
N SER A 87 17.04 -100.17 61.28
CA SER A 87 17.89 -99.56 60.23
C SER A 87 17.15 -99.21 58.93
N ARG A 88 16.05 -99.90 58.58
CA ARG A 88 15.26 -99.62 57.35
C ARG A 88 14.48 -98.30 57.40
N VAL A 89 14.03 -97.87 58.59
CA VAL A 89 13.34 -96.59 58.77
C VAL A 89 14.31 -95.42 58.54
N SER A 90 15.54 -95.55 59.04
CA SER A 90 16.66 -94.61 58.80
C SER A 90 17.01 -94.50 57.30
N VAL A 91 17.17 -95.62 56.62
CA VAL A 91 17.52 -95.63 55.18
C VAL A 91 16.37 -95.08 54.31
N SER A 92 15.12 -95.37 54.65
CA SER A 92 13.96 -94.83 53.91
C SER A 92 13.84 -93.31 54.05
N GLN A 93 14.12 -92.76 55.23
CA GLN A 93 14.16 -91.31 55.46
C GLN A 93 15.30 -90.64 54.67
N ILE A 94 16.47 -91.28 54.60
CA ILE A 94 17.62 -90.79 53.81
C ILE A 94 17.28 -90.79 52.31
N ILE A 95 16.63 -91.83 51.80
CA ILE A 95 16.20 -91.91 50.39
C ILE A 95 15.16 -90.84 50.06
N LEU A 96 14.19 -90.60 50.94
CA LEU A 96 13.19 -89.54 50.74
C LEU A 96 13.86 -88.16 50.73
N ASN A 97 14.80 -87.91 51.64
CA ASN A 97 15.54 -86.65 51.68
C ASN A 97 16.40 -86.46 50.42
N ALA A 98 17.08 -87.51 49.96
CA ALA A 98 17.83 -87.48 48.69
C ALA A 98 16.92 -87.19 47.48
N LYS A 99 15.69 -87.75 47.43
CA LYS A 99 14.70 -87.42 46.40
C LYS A 99 14.24 -85.96 46.47
N CYS A 100 13.96 -85.45 47.67
CA CYS A 100 13.61 -84.04 47.87
C CYS A 100 14.75 -83.09 47.45
N HIS A 101 16.00 -83.45 47.72
CA HIS A 101 17.17 -82.71 47.26
C HIS A 101 17.29 -82.73 45.73
N ALA A 102 17.13 -83.89 45.08
CA ALA A 102 17.15 -83.99 43.62
C ALA A 102 16.05 -83.14 42.96
N ILE A 103 14.84 -83.12 43.52
CA ILE A 103 13.73 -82.28 43.04
C ILE A 103 14.06 -80.79 43.25
N ARG A 104 14.61 -80.42 44.41
CA ARG A 104 15.00 -79.03 44.69
C ARG A 104 16.10 -78.56 43.74
N ASP A 105 17.10 -79.38 43.47
CA ASP A 105 18.20 -79.04 42.56
C ASP A 105 17.68 -78.89 41.12
N ALA A 106 16.76 -79.76 40.68
CA ALA A 106 16.07 -79.61 39.40
C ALA A 106 15.27 -78.30 39.32
N GLN A 107 14.52 -77.94 40.37
CA GLN A 107 13.77 -76.68 40.44
C GLN A 107 14.68 -75.44 40.44
N ILE A 108 15.86 -75.52 41.07
CA ILE A 108 16.84 -74.44 41.03
C ILE A 108 17.38 -74.25 39.61
N LEU A 109 17.68 -75.34 38.90
CA LEU A 109 18.13 -75.29 37.50
C LEU A 109 17.04 -74.75 36.58
N GLU A 110 15.79 -75.18 36.75
CA GLU A 110 14.63 -74.67 36.01
C GLU A 110 14.43 -73.17 36.23
N LYS A 111 14.48 -72.71 37.49
CA LYS A 111 14.39 -71.28 37.81
C LYS A 111 15.53 -70.48 37.17
N GLN A 112 16.75 -71.01 37.16
CA GLN A 112 17.89 -70.36 36.50
C GLN A 112 17.72 -70.30 34.98
N LEU A 113 17.13 -71.33 34.36
CA LEU A 113 16.83 -71.33 32.94
C LEU A 113 15.76 -70.30 32.60
N ILE A 114 14.65 -70.26 33.36
CA ILE A 114 13.57 -69.28 33.20
C ILE A 114 14.13 -67.85 33.35
N GLN A 115 14.99 -67.60 34.34
CA GLN A 115 15.61 -66.27 34.50
C GLN A 115 16.46 -65.89 33.28
N LYS A 116 17.25 -66.82 32.74
CA LYS A 116 18.07 -66.56 31.54
C LYS A 116 17.22 -66.25 30.30
N GLU A 117 16.09 -66.94 30.14
CA GLU A 117 15.15 -66.70 29.04
C GLU A 117 14.45 -65.34 29.20
N LEU A 118 14.04 -64.99 30.42
CA LEU A 118 13.49 -63.66 30.72
C LEU A 118 14.50 -62.54 30.46
N ASP A 119 15.73 -62.67 30.96
CA ASP A 119 16.80 -61.69 30.72
C ASP A 119 17.12 -61.53 29.22
N ALA A 120 16.99 -62.60 28.43
CA ALA A 120 17.20 -62.57 26.99
C ALA A 120 16.06 -61.84 26.26
N GLU A 121 14.80 -62.07 26.66
CA GLU A 121 13.65 -61.40 26.08
C GLU A 121 13.58 -59.93 26.50
N GLU A 122 13.94 -59.59 27.75
CA GLU A 122 14.10 -58.20 28.20
C GLU A 122 15.12 -57.45 27.34
N LYS A 123 16.31 -58.04 27.09
CA LYS A 123 17.32 -57.45 26.19
C LYS A 123 16.81 -57.26 24.77
N ARG A 124 16.00 -58.19 24.26
CA ARG A 124 15.40 -58.09 22.94
C ARG A 124 14.38 -56.95 22.87
N LEU A 125 13.55 -56.80 23.90
CA LEU A 125 12.57 -55.72 24.02
C LEU A 125 13.28 -54.35 24.14
N ASP A 126 14.33 -54.25 24.94
CA ASP A 126 15.13 -53.04 25.07
C ASP A 126 15.77 -52.61 23.73
N GLN A 127 16.31 -53.56 22.97
CA GLN A 127 16.83 -53.31 21.63
C GLN A 127 15.73 -52.82 20.67
N MET A 128 14.54 -53.43 20.73
CA MET A 128 13.40 -53.01 19.91
C MET A 128 12.95 -51.58 20.27
N MET A 129 12.91 -51.25 21.56
CA MET A 129 12.58 -49.89 22.03
C MET A 129 13.62 -48.85 21.61
N GLU A 130 14.91 -49.16 21.70
CA GLU A 130 15.97 -48.24 21.27
C GLU A 130 15.93 -47.99 19.76
N VAL A 131 15.63 -49.03 18.96
CA VAL A 131 15.43 -48.88 17.51
C VAL A 131 14.22 -47.98 17.22
N GLU A 132 13.09 -48.16 17.91
CA GLU A 132 11.92 -47.27 17.73
C GLU A 132 12.20 -45.84 18.18
N ARG A 133 12.96 -45.66 19.27
CA ARG A 133 13.42 -44.35 19.73
C ARG A 133 14.29 -43.67 18.67
N GLN A 134 15.25 -44.39 18.09
CA GLN A 134 16.12 -43.87 17.02
C GLN A 134 15.32 -43.49 15.78
N LYS A 135 14.37 -44.33 15.34
CA LYS A 135 13.48 -44.00 14.22
C LYS A 135 12.63 -42.76 14.50
N SER A 136 12.17 -42.57 15.73
CA SER A 136 11.43 -41.37 16.14
C SER A 136 12.30 -40.11 16.03
N VAL A 137 13.55 -40.18 16.53
CA VAL A 137 14.52 -39.08 16.43
C VAL A 137 14.83 -38.77 14.96
N GLN A 138 15.08 -39.79 14.12
CA GLN A 138 15.33 -39.60 12.69
C GLN A 138 14.16 -38.92 11.97
N ARG A 139 12.91 -39.36 12.24
CA ARG A 139 11.71 -38.70 11.69
C ARG A 139 11.63 -37.22 12.10
N GLN A 140 11.95 -36.91 13.35
CA GLN A 140 11.95 -35.54 13.83
C GLN A 140 13.05 -34.69 13.17
N GLU A 141 14.25 -35.23 13.00
CA GLU A 141 15.37 -34.58 12.31
C GLU A 141 15.05 -34.31 10.84
N GLU A 142 14.39 -35.24 10.14
CA GLU A 142 13.95 -35.04 8.76
C GLU A 142 12.92 -33.91 8.63
N LEU A 143 11.97 -33.83 9.54
CA LEU A 143 11.00 -32.72 9.60
C LEU A 143 11.71 -31.38 9.86
N ASP A 144 12.68 -31.36 10.77
CA ASP A 144 13.47 -30.17 11.06
C ASP A 144 14.35 -29.77 9.88
N ARG A 145 14.90 -30.73 9.14
CA ARG A 145 15.66 -30.49 7.91
C ARG A 145 14.77 -29.84 6.84
N LYS A 146 13.57 -30.38 6.59
CA LYS A 146 12.61 -29.79 5.65
C LYS A 146 12.23 -28.35 6.04
N ARG A 147 11.94 -28.11 7.33
CA ARG A 147 11.66 -26.75 7.85
C ARG A 147 12.84 -25.79 7.71
N ARG A 148 14.08 -26.27 7.80
CA ARG A 148 15.27 -25.44 7.54
C ARG A 148 15.40 -25.10 6.05
N GLU A 149 15.20 -26.07 5.18
CA GLU A 149 15.26 -25.87 3.72
C GLU A 149 14.21 -24.86 3.26
N GLU A 150 12.98 -24.95 3.77
CA GLU A 150 11.91 -23.97 3.48
C GLU A 150 12.30 -22.56 3.95
N ARG A 151 12.86 -22.42 5.15
CA ARG A 151 13.38 -21.12 5.64
C ARG A 151 14.49 -20.56 4.76
N ILE A 152 15.40 -21.42 4.27
CA ILE A 152 16.48 -21.00 3.37
C ILE A 152 15.90 -20.56 2.01
N ARG A 153 14.92 -21.30 1.46
CA ARG A 153 14.22 -20.91 0.23
C ARG A 153 13.49 -19.58 0.39
N GLY A 154 12.74 -19.40 1.49
CA GLY A 154 12.06 -18.14 1.80
C GLY A 154 13.06 -16.98 1.92
N ARG A 155 14.18 -17.18 2.62
CA ARG A 155 15.25 -16.17 2.69
C ARG A 155 15.82 -15.82 1.32
N ARG A 156 16.09 -16.81 0.47
CA ARG A 156 16.62 -16.57 -0.89
C ARG A 156 15.66 -15.73 -1.72
N HIS A 157 14.36 -16.03 -1.67
CA HIS A 157 13.35 -15.23 -2.38
C HIS A 157 13.30 -13.78 -1.90
N ILE A 158 13.40 -13.55 -0.59
CA ILE A 158 13.43 -12.18 -0.03
C ILE A 158 14.68 -11.43 -0.51
N VAL A 159 15.85 -12.09 -0.50
CA VAL A 159 17.09 -11.49 -1.00
C VAL A 159 16.97 -11.13 -2.48
N GLU A 160 16.45 -12.04 -3.31
CA GLU A 160 16.24 -11.80 -4.73
C GLU A 160 15.25 -10.64 -4.98
N GLN A 161 14.20 -10.52 -4.16
CA GLN A 161 13.28 -9.38 -4.21
C GLN A 161 13.97 -8.07 -3.81
N MET A 162 14.85 -8.09 -2.81
CA MET A 162 15.63 -6.90 -2.41
C MET A 162 16.58 -6.46 -3.52
N GLU A 163 17.26 -7.39 -4.18
CA GLU A 163 18.14 -7.12 -5.32
C GLU A 163 17.35 -6.50 -6.48
N LYS A 164 16.23 -7.11 -6.88
CA LYS A 164 15.34 -6.56 -7.93
C LYS A 164 14.84 -5.14 -7.61
N ASN A 165 14.41 -4.91 -6.37
CA ASN A 165 13.97 -3.58 -5.94
C ASN A 165 15.12 -2.57 -5.95
N GLN A 166 16.35 -3.00 -5.66
CA GLN A 166 17.53 -2.15 -5.70
C GLN A 166 17.90 -1.79 -7.15
N GLU A 167 17.85 -2.75 -8.07
CA GLU A 167 18.06 -2.54 -9.51
C GLU A 167 17.02 -1.58 -10.09
N GLU A 168 15.74 -1.75 -9.75
CA GLU A 168 14.67 -0.85 -10.18
C GLU A 168 14.90 0.58 -9.66
N ARG A 169 15.34 0.73 -8.40
CA ARG A 169 15.70 2.04 -7.84
C ARG A 169 16.88 2.69 -8.57
N SER A 170 17.91 1.92 -8.94
CA SER A 170 19.02 2.46 -9.73
C SER A 170 18.56 2.89 -11.13
N LEU A 171 17.74 2.09 -11.80
CA LEU A 171 17.21 2.43 -13.12
C LEU A 171 16.37 3.72 -13.08
N LEU A 172 15.50 3.87 -12.07
CA LEU A 172 14.72 5.10 -11.85
C LEU A 172 15.59 6.31 -11.48
N ALA A 173 16.74 6.09 -10.85
CA ALA A 173 17.70 7.16 -10.58
C ALA A 173 18.39 7.61 -11.87
N GLU A 174 18.86 6.65 -12.69
CA GLU A 174 19.47 6.93 -13.99
C GLU A 174 18.50 7.64 -14.95
N GLN A 175 17.23 7.23 -15.00
CA GLN A 175 16.21 7.90 -15.80
C GLN A 175 16.02 9.36 -15.39
N ARG A 176 15.94 9.64 -14.09
CA ARG A 176 15.83 11.02 -13.58
C ARG A 176 17.07 11.84 -13.89
N GLU A 177 18.25 11.23 -13.88
CA GLU A 177 19.50 11.89 -14.23
C GLU A 177 19.55 12.23 -15.72
N GLN A 178 19.12 11.31 -16.59
CA GLN A 178 18.96 11.57 -18.02
C GLN A 178 17.94 12.69 -18.30
N GLU A 179 16.79 12.70 -17.62
CA GLU A 179 15.80 13.78 -17.74
C GLU A 179 16.37 15.13 -17.29
N LYS A 180 17.17 15.14 -16.21
CA LYS A 180 17.86 16.32 -15.72
C LYS A 180 18.89 16.82 -16.72
N GLU A 181 19.70 15.94 -17.31
CA GLU A 181 20.66 16.28 -18.35
C GLU A 181 19.96 16.88 -19.58
N GLN A 182 18.88 16.25 -20.05
CA GLN A 182 18.08 16.78 -21.17
C GLN A 182 17.49 18.17 -20.85
N MET A 183 17.02 18.39 -19.63
CA MET A 183 16.55 19.70 -19.19
C MET A 183 17.67 20.74 -19.19
N LEU A 184 18.86 20.37 -18.69
CA LEU A 184 20.03 21.25 -18.68
C LEU A 184 20.47 21.62 -20.10
N GLU A 185 20.56 20.65 -21.01
CA GLU A 185 20.88 20.89 -22.42
C GLU A 185 19.84 21.81 -23.08
N TYR A 186 18.56 21.64 -22.76
CA TYR A 186 17.50 22.51 -23.26
C TYR A 186 17.64 23.94 -22.72
N MET A 187 17.95 24.11 -21.44
CA MET A 187 18.21 25.42 -20.86
C MET A 187 19.45 26.08 -21.46
N GLU A 188 20.52 25.33 -21.72
CA GLU A 188 21.74 25.83 -22.36
C GLU A 188 21.46 26.32 -23.78
N LYS A 189 20.70 25.56 -24.58
CA LYS A 189 20.27 25.99 -25.92
C LYS A 189 19.47 27.29 -25.89
N LEU A 190 18.56 27.44 -24.91
CA LEU A 190 17.78 28.66 -24.76
C LEU A 190 18.67 29.86 -24.38
N GLN A 191 19.65 29.65 -23.49
CA GLN A 191 20.64 30.68 -23.14
C GLN A 191 21.50 31.08 -24.34
N GLU A 192 21.92 30.12 -25.17
CA GLU A 192 22.66 30.41 -26.40
C GLU A 192 21.82 31.23 -27.40
N GLU A 193 20.54 30.89 -27.56
CA GLU A 193 19.61 31.63 -28.43
C GLU A 193 19.42 33.07 -27.93
N ASP A 194 19.22 33.27 -26.62
CA ASP A 194 19.12 34.59 -26.00
C ASP A 194 20.38 35.43 -26.23
N LEU A 195 21.57 34.83 -26.10
CA LEU A 195 22.85 35.50 -26.37
C LEU A 195 22.97 35.90 -27.86
N ARG A 196 22.60 35.02 -28.78
CA ARG A 196 22.60 35.32 -30.23
C ARG A 196 21.64 36.46 -30.56
N ASP A 197 20.46 36.48 -29.97
CA ASP A 197 19.48 37.56 -30.15
C ASP A 197 20.00 38.90 -29.61
N LEU A 198 20.67 38.89 -28.46
CA LEU A 198 21.33 40.08 -27.90
C LEU A 198 22.44 40.60 -28.83
N GLU A 199 23.28 39.71 -29.36
CA GLU A 199 24.32 40.06 -30.32
C GLU A 199 23.74 40.64 -31.62
N GLN A 200 22.69 40.03 -32.17
CA GLN A 200 22.00 40.54 -33.36
C GLN A 200 21.41 41.93 -33.13
N ARG A 201 20.74 42.14 -31.99
CA ARG A 201 20.21 43.46 -31.62
C ARG A 201 21.32 44.49 -31.47
N HIS A 202 22.45 44.10 -30.87
CA HIS A 202 23.61 44.97 -30.75
C HIS A 202 24.18 45.36 -32.13
N GLN A 203 24.35 44.39 -33.02
CA GLN A 203 24.81 44.63 -34.40
C GLN A 203 23.83 45.52 -35.19
N GLN A 204 22.53 45.29 -35.07
CA GLN A 204 21.51 46.13 -35.70
C GLN A 204 21.58 47.57 -35.16
N LYS A 205 21.75 47.74 -33.85
CA LYS A 205 21.94 49.05 -33.23
C LYS A 205 23.18 49.76 -33.76
N LEU A 206 24.31 49.05 -33.92
CA LEU A 206 25.54 49.62 -34.49
C LEU A 206 25.35 50.03 -35.96
N LYS A 207 24.71 49.19 -36.78
CA LYS A 207 24.39 49.50 -38.19
C LYS A 207 23.50 50.74 -38.29
N MET A 208 22.45 50.81 -37.48
CA MET A 208 21.56 51.96 -37.43
C MET A 208 22.29 53.23 -36.98
N GLN A 209 23.18 53.15 -35.99
CA GLN A 209 24.00 54.29 -35.57
C GLN A 209 24.96 54.76 -36.67
N ALA A 210 25.58 53.84 -37.41
CA ALA A 210 26.45 54.18 -38.54
C ALA A 210 25.66 54.89 -39.66
N GLU A 211 24.45 54.41 -39.97
CA GLU A 211 23.58 55.02 -40.97
C GLU A 211 23.12 56.43 -40.55
N ILE A 212 22.72 56.60 -39.27
CA ILE A 212 22.37 57.93 -38.74
C ILE A 212 23.54 58.90 -38.85
N LYS A 213 24.76 58.46 -38.52
CA LYS A 213 25.97 59.30 -38.66
C LYS A 213 26.19 59.70 -40.11
N ARG A 214 26.10 58.74 -41.05
CA ARG A 214 26.24 59.01 -42.49
C ARG A 214 25.22 60.04 -42.98
N ILE A 215 23.94 59.86 -42.64
CA ILE A 215 22.87 60.79 -43.01
C ILE A 215 23.10 62.18 -42.40
N ASN A 216 23.58 62.25 -41.16
CA ASN A 216 23.90 63.53 -40.50
C ASN A 216 25.07 64.24 -41.21
N ASP A 217 26.14 63.51 -41.52
CA ASP A 217 27.30 64.02 -42.24
C ASP A 217 26.91 64.52 -43.65
N GLU A 218 26.06 63.78 -44.37
CA GLU A 218 25.52 64.18 -45.68
C GLU A 218 24.65 65.45 -45.56
N ASN A 219 23.78 65.54 -44.55
CA ASN A 219 23.00 66.76 -44.28
C ASN A 219 23.89 67.96 -43.93
N GLN A 220 24.97 67.75 -43.15
CA GLN A 220 25.91 68.81 -42.83
C GLN A 220 26.65 69.31 -44.08
N ARG A 221 27.05 68.40 -44.98
CA ARG A 221 27.67 68.77 -46.26
C ARG A 221 26.70 69.58 -47.12
N GLN A 222 25.46 69.12 -47.28
CA GLN A 222 24.42 69.86 -48.02
C GLN A 222 24.18 71.25 -47.43
N LYS A 223 24.12 71.36 -46.10
CA LYS A 223 23.98 72.66 -45.43
C LYS A 223 25.19 73.58 -45.68
N ALA A 224 26.41 73.04 -45.68
CA ALA A 224 27.62 73.79 -45.98
C ALA A 224 27.67 74.25 -47.45
N GLU A 225 27.23 73.41 -48.39
CA GLU A 225 27.10 73.73 -49.81
C GLU A 225 26.08 74.84 -50.05
N LEU A 226 24.90 74.73 -49.43
CA LEU A 226 23.87 75.79 -49.48
C LEU A 226 24.43 77.12 -48.94
N LEU A 227 25.12 77.08 -47.80
CA LEU A 227 25.72 78.27 -47.20
C LEU A 227 26.85 78.87 -48.06
N ALA A 228 27.57 78.04 -48.82
CA ALA A 228 28.54 78.51 -49.80
C ALA A 228 27.87 79.14 -51.03
N GLN A 229 26.75 78.57 -51.49
CA GLN A 229 25.94 79.15 -52.58
C GLN A 229 25.29 80.47 -52.17
N GLU A 230 24.77 80.57 -50.95
CA GLU A 230 24.27 81.84 -50.38
C GLU A 230 25.37 82.89 -50.35
N LYS A 231 26.58 82.55 -49.88
CA LYS A 231 27.72 83.47 -49.90
C LYS A 231 28.10 83.93 -51.31
N LEU A 232 28.06 83.03 -52.30
CA LEU A 232 28.34 83.39 -53.70
C LEU A 232 27.23 84.28 -54.28
N ALA A 233 25.96 84.01 -53.95
CA ALA A 233 24.84 84.84 -54.34
C ALA A 233 24.93 86.23 -53.71
N ASP A 234 25.27 86.32 -52.42
CA ASP A 234 25.49 87.59 -51.71
C ASP A 234 26.65 88.38 -52.32
N GLN A 235 27.75 87.71 -52.70
CA GLN A 235 28.85 88.34 -53.42
C GLN A 235 28.41 88.84 -54.80
N MET A 236 27.61 88.08 -55.54
CA MET A 236 27.06 88.50 -56.84
C MET A 236 26.12 89.70 -56.69
N VAL A 237 25.29 89.72 -55.66
CA VAL A 237 24.42 90.87 -55.32
C VAL A 237 25.29 92.08 -54.94
N MET A 238 26.33 91.90 -54.14
CA MET A 238 27.28 92.96 -53.76
C MET A 238 28.03 93.53 -54.97
N GLU A 239 28.48 92.68 -55.90
CA GLU A 239 29.15 93.13 -57.12
C GLU A 239 28.17 93.79 -58.11
N PHE A 240 26.91 93.31 -58.17
CA PHE A 240 25.86 93.94 -58.95
C PHE A 240 25.48 95.32 -58.38
N THR A 241 25.34 95.45 -57.06
CA THR A 241 25.08 96.74 -56.41
C THR A 241 26.25 97.68 -56.57
N LYS A 242 27.51 97.23 -56.42
CA LYS A 242 28.69 98.07 -56.70
C LYS A 242 28.73 98.57 -58.16
N LYS A 243 28.43 97.71 -59.13
CA LYS A 243 28.39 98.10 -60.56
C LYS A 243 27.23 99.03 -60.87
N LYS A 244 26.08 98.85 -60.22
CA LYS A 244 24.94 99.77 -60.31
C LYS A 244 25.32 101.14 -59.72
N MET A 245 25.90 101.16 -58.51
CA MET A 245 26.39 102.37 -57.85
C MET A 245 27.47 103.07 -58.66
N ALA A 246 28.37 102.34 -59.33
CA ALA A 246 29.39 102.93 -60.20
C ALA A 246 28.79 103.56 -61.47
N ARG A 247 27.80 102.91 -62.11
CA ARG A 247 27.06 103.48 -63.24
C ARG A 247 26.23 104.69 -62.84
N GLU A 248 25.60 104.65 -61.67
CA GLU A 248 24.88 105.78 -61.10
C GLU A 248 25.84 106.92 -60.73
N ALA A 249 27.04 106.63 -60.22
CA ALA A 249 28.08 107.61 -59.94
C ALA A 249 28.69 108.25 -61.20
N GLU A 250 28.88 107.49 -62.29
CA GLU A 250 29.31 108.02 -63.59
C GLU A 250 28.23 108.94 -64.20
N PHE A 251 26.96 108.53 -64.11
CA PHE A 251 25.82 109.32 -64.56
C PHE A 251 25.60 110.57 -63.67
N GLU A 252 25.86 110.48 -62.37
CA GLU A 252 25.83 111.61 -61.43
C GLU A 252 26.99 112.57 -61.62
N ALA A 253 28.21 112.10 -61.93
CA ALA A 253 29.36 112.96 -62.21
C ALA A 253 29.15 113.78 -63.51
N GLU A 254 28.50 113.18 -64.50
CA GLU A 254 28.15 113.84 -65.77
C GLU A 254 26.99 114.85 -65.58
N GLN A 255 26.02 114.52 -64.73
CA GLN A 255 24.96 115.46 -64.32
C GLN A 255 25.43 116.55 -63.35
N GLU A 256 26.41 116.29 -62.48
CA GLU A 256 26.95 117.26 -61.51
C GLU A 256 27.70 118.39 -62.21
N ARG A 257 28.37 118.14 -63.34
CA ARG A 257 29.01 119.21 -64.12
C ARG A 257 27.98 120.18 -64.71
N ILE A 258 26.78 119.71 -65.01
CA ILE A 258 25.65 120.52 -65.51
C ILE A 258 24.85 121.14 -64.34
N ARG A 259 24.78 120.48 -63.18
CA ARG A 259 24.10 120.98 -61.97
C ARG A 259 24.91 122.05 -61.22
N ARG A 260 26.24 121.99 -61.18
CA ARG A 260 27.09 123.02 -60.53
C ARG A 260 26.95 124.42 -61.14
N GLU A 261 26.53 124.54 -62.40
CA GLU A 261 26.19 125.83 -63.04
C GLU A 261 24.77 126.31 -62.73
N LYS A 262 23.84 125.40 -62.37
CA LYS A 262 22.44 125.71 -62.04
C LYS A 262 22.10 125.69 -60.53
N GLU A 263 23.03 125.26 -59.68
CA GLU A 263 22.84 125.16 -58.22
C GLU A 263 23.10 126.45 -57.44
N LYS A 264 23.62 127.51 -58.06
CA LYS A 264 23.61 128.85 -57.42
C LYS A 264 22.22 129.49 -57.39
N GLU A 265 21.26 129.01 -58.19
CA GLU A 265 19.88 129.52 -58.21
C GLU A 265 18.87 128.60 -57.45
N ILE A 266 19.20 127.33 -57.21
CA ILE A 266 18.26 126.29 -56.69
C ILE A 266 18.64 125.81 -55.27
N ALA A 267 19.53 126.50 -54.56
CA ALA A 267 19.73 126.30 -53.11
C ALA A 267 18.61 126.94 -52.26
N ARG A 268 17.77 127.81 -52.84
CA ARG A 268 16.66 128.48 -52.13
C ARG A 268 15.33 127.70 -52.14
N LEU A 269 15.20 126.65 -52.96
CA LEU A 269 13.94 125.89 -53.11
C LEU A 269 14.09 124.38 -52.79
N ARG A 270 15.12 123.99 -52.02
CA ARG A 270 15.26 122.62 -51.47
C ARG A 270 14.90 122.50 -49.99
N ALA A 271 14.51 123.59 -49.33
CA ALA A 271 13.96 123.58 -47.97
C ALA A 271 12.45 123.29 -47.89
N MET A 272 11.79 122.93 -49.01
CA MET A 272 10.32 122.76 -49.06
C MET A 272 9.84 121.36 -49.46
N GLN A 273 10.73 120.40 -49.77
CA GLN A 273 10.34 119.07 -50.25
C GLN A 273 10.94 117.91 -49.45
N GLU A 274 11.37 118.15 -48.20
CA GLU A 274 11.60 117.13 -47.17
C GLU A 274 10.26 116.68 -46.53
N LYS A 275 9.26 116.40 -47.38
CA LYS A 275 7.94 115.90 -46.98
C LYS A 275 7.39 114.81 -47.91
N ALA A 276 8.05 114.52 -49.03
CA ALA A 276 7.61 113.49 -49.96
C ALA A 276 8.20 112.10 -49.65
N GLN A 277 9.32 112.02 -48.91
CA GLN A 277 9.95 110.75 -48.52
C GLN A 277 9.28 110.10 -47.28
N ASP A 278 8.53 110.86 -46.49
CA ASP A 278 7.78 110.33 -45.34
C ASP A 278 6.56 109.49 -45.75
N TYR A 279 6.00 109.71 -46.95
CA TYR A 279 4.80 109.00 -47.42
C TYR A 279 5.06 107.53 -47.77
N GLN A 280 6.27 107.17 -48.21
CA GLN A 280 6.66 105.78 -48.46
C GLN A 280 7.03 105.05 -47.14
N ALA A 281 7.64 105.75 -46.18
CA ALA A 281 7.95 105.21 -44.86
C ALA A 281 6.69 104.87 -44.03
N GLU A 282 5.61 105.65 -44.16
CA GLU A 282 4.32 105.35 -43.52
C GLU A 282 3.60 104.14 -44.13
N GLN A 283 3.68 103.94 -45.46
CA GLN A 283 3.07 102.77 -46.10
C GLN A 283 3.77 101.45 -45.74
N ASP A 284 5.09 101.46 -45.57
CA ASP A 284 5.86 100.26 -45.16
C ASP A 284 5.70 99.96 -43.66
N ALA A 285 5.55 100.99 -42.82
CA ALA A 285 5.18 100.81 -41.41
C ALA A 285 3.80 100.15 -41.25
N LEU A 286 2.83 100.48 -42.11
CA LEU A 286 1.50 99.85 -42.12
C LEU A 286 1.52 98.40 -42.65
N ARG A 287 2.37 98.07 -43.64
CA ARG A 287 2.57 96.68 -44.09
C ARG A 287 3.25 95.82 -43.03
N ALA A 288 4.25 96.35 -42.33
CA ALA A 288 4.94 95.67 -41.24
C ALA A 288 3.99 95.34 -40.08
N LYS A 289 3.10 96.27 -39.70
CA LYS A 289 2.08 96.02 -38.66
C LYS A 289 1.08 94.93 -39.07
N ARG A 290 0.59 94.92 -40.32
CA ARG A 290 -0.31 93.86 -40.81
C ARG A 290 0.36 92.49 -40.84
N ASN A 291 1.63 92.41 -41.26
CA ASN A 291 2.37 91.15 -41.26
C ASN A 291 2.68 90.64 -39.84
N GLN A 292 3.01 91.54 -38.91
CA GLN A 292 3.14 91.19 -37.49
C GLN A 292 1.82 90.67 -36.92
N GLU A 293 0.68 91.34 -37.18
CA GLU A 293 -0.63 90.87 -36.71
C GLU A 293 -1.04 89.52 -37.30
N VAL A 294 -0.74 89.25 -38.58
CA VAL A 294 -1.00 87.94 -39.21
C VAL A 294 -0.13 86.85 -38.58
N ALA A 295 1.17 87.10 -38.42
CA ALA A 295 2.08 86.17 -37.75
C ALA A 295 1.66 85.90 -36.29
N ASP A 296 1.20 86.92 -35.58
CA ASP A 296 0.68 86.81 -34.21
C ASP A 296 -0.62 85.98 -34.13
N ARG A 297 -1.51 86.11 -35.11
CA ARG A 297 -2.74 85.31 -35.20
C ARG A 297 -2.42 83.85 -35.54
N GLU A 298 -1.51 83.61 -36.47
CA GLU A 298 -1.06 82.26 -36.83
C GLU A 298 -0.33 81.57 -35.68
N TRP A 299 0.50 82.30 -34.93
CA TRP A 299 1.20 81.79 -33.75
C TRP A 299 0.21 81.40 -32.65
N ARG A 300 -0.77 82.26 -32.32
CA ARG A 300 -1.84 81.92 -31.35
C ARG A 300 -2.67 80.73 -31.80
N ARG A 301 -2.95 80.60 -33.11
CA ARG A 301 -3.67 79.44 -33.66
C ARG A 301 -2.87 78.15 -33.50
N LYS A 302 -1.57 78.18 -33.80
CA LYS A 302 -0.66 77.03 -33.71
C LYS A 302 -0.44 76.60 -32.26
N GLU A 303 -0.31 77.53 -31.33
CA GLU A 303 -0.23 77.22 -29.89
C GLU A 303 -1.52 76.59 -29.37
N LYS A 304 -2.68 77.12 -29.78
CA LYS A 304 -3.98 76.51 -29.42
C LYS A 304 -4.13 75.09 -29.97
N GLU A 305 -3.73 74.85 -31.22
CA GLU A 305 -3.78 73.53 -31.84
C GLU A 305 -2.81 72.54 -31.16
N ASN A 306 -1.59 73.00 -30.83
CA ASN A 306 -0.63 72.18 -30.09
C ASN A 306 -1.12 71.84 -28.68
N ALA A 307 -1.74 72.79 -27.98
CA ALA A 307 -2.34 72.56 -26.67
C ALA A 307 -3.51 71.57 -26.76
N GLN A 308 -4.36 71.67 -27.79
CA GLN A 308 -5.45 70.73 -28.05
C GLN A 308 -4.92 69.32 -28.32
N LYS A 309 -3.91 69.17 -29.20
CA LYS A 309 -3.28 67.86 -29.48
C LYS A 309 -2.67 67.24 -28.22
N LYS A 310 -2.02 68.03 -27.37
CA LYS A 310 -1.49 67.56 -26.07
C LYS A 310 -2.61 67.10 -25.13
N MET A 311 -3.71 67.85 -25.03
CA MET A 311 -4.84 67.43 -24.22
C MET A 311 -5.49 66.14 -24.75
N GLU A 312 -5.61 65.99 -26.08
CA GLU A 312 -6.15 64.79 -26.70
C GLU A 312 -5.26 63.56 -26.47
N THR A 313 -3.93 63.71 -26.59
CA THR A 313 -3.00 62.62 -26.32
C THR A 313 -2.99 62.24 -24.84
N GLU A 314 -2.99 63.21 -23.94
CA GLU A 314 -3.12 62.96 -22.50
C GLU A 314 -4.44 62.28 -22.14
N ALA A 315 -5.56 62.70 -22.74
CA ALA A 315 -6.85 62.07 -22.53
C ALA A 315 -6.87 60.60 -23.01
N LYS A 316 -6.26 60.31 -24.16
CA LYS A 316 -6.11 58.93 -24.67
C LYS A 316 -5.24 58.08 -23.73
N LEU A 317 -4.12 58.62 -23.25
CA LEU A 317 -3.25 57.93 -22.30
C LEU A 317 -3.97 57.66 -20.97
N ARG A 318 -4.76 58.61 -20.47
CA ARG A 318 -5.58 58.41 -19.26
C ARG A 318 -6.62 57.31 -19.47
N LYS A 319 -7.34 57.30 -20.59
CA LYS A 319 -8.30 56.24 -20.93
C LYS A 319 -7.63 54.86 -20.97
N SER A 320 -6.51 54.73 -21.69
CA SER A 320 -5.77 53.46 -21.77
C SER A 320 -5.26 52.99 -20.40
N ARG A 321 -4.80 53.91 -19.54
CA ARG A 321 -4.42 53.57 -18.16
C ARG A 321 -5.60 53.05 -17.35
N LEU A 322 -6.77 53.68 -17.46
CA LEU A 322 -7.98 53.21 -16.77
C LEU A 322 -8.40 51.82 -17.26
N GLU A 323 -8.35 51.57 -18.57
CA GLU A 323 -8.62 50.26 -19.16
C GLU A 323 -7.63 49.20 -18.67
N GLN A 324 -6.34 49.53 -18.59
CA GLN A 324 -5.33 48.61 -18.04
C GLN A 324 -5.55 48.30 -16.56
N VAL A 325 -5.93 49.31 -15.76
CA VAL A 325 -6.25 49.11 -14.33
C VAL A 325 -7.47 48.22 -14.20
N ALA A 326 -8.56 48.51 -14.93
CA ALA A 326 -9.77 47.69 -14.91
C ALA A 326 -9.53 46.25 -15.37
N PHE A 327 -8.69 46.05 -16.40
CA PHE A 327 -8.31 44.71 -16.86
C PHE A 327 -7.51 43.95 -15.80
N LYS A 328 -6.56 44.61 -15.13
CA LYS A 328 -5.79 44.01 -14.03
C LYS A 328 -6.69 43.65 -12.84
N GLU A 329 -7.59 44.55 -12.45
CA GLU A 329 -8.57 44.31 -11.38
C GLU A 329 -9.47 43.12 -11.70
N HIS A 330 -9.99 43.05 -12.92
CA HIS A 330 -10.79 41.91 -13.38
C HIS A 330 -10.00 40.60 -13.34
N THR A 331 -8.77 40.61 -13.85
CA THR A 331 -7.90 39.41 -13.86
C THR A 331 -7.60 38.93 -12.43
N LEU A 332 -7.29 39.86 -11.52
CA LEU A 332 -7.09 39.55 -10.10
C LEU A 332 -8.37 39.00 -9.45
N ALA A 333 -9.53 39.59 -9.74
CA ALA A 333 -10.80 39.11 -9.22
C ALA A 333 -11.12 37.68 -9.70
N VAL A 334 -10.88 37.37 -10.98
CA VAL A 334 -11.03 36.02 -11.54
C VAL A 334 -10.07 35.03 -10.88
N GLN A 335 -8.82 35.42 -10.64
CA GLN A 335 -7.84 34.56 -9.97
C GLN A 335 -8.28 34.25 -8.54
N VAL A 336 -8.68 35.27 -7.77
CA VAL A 336 -9.16 35.09 -6.40
C VAL A 336 -10.39 34.17 -6.35
N GLN A 337 -11.29 34.25 -7.34
CA GLN A 337 -12.43 33.34 -7.41
C GLN A 337 -12.02 31.90 -7.72
N ARG A 338 -11.06 31.69 -8.63
CA ARG A 338 -10.51 30.35 -8.91
C ARG A 338 -9.86 29.75 -7.66
N ASP A 339 -9.05 30.53 -6.96
CA ASP A 339 -8.37 30.07 -5.74
C ASP A 339 -9.40 29.71 -4.64
N ARG A 340 -10.50 30.47 -4.53
CA ARG A 340 -11.62 30.14 -3.63
C ARG A 340 -12.33 28.85 -4.02
N ASP A 341 -12.67 28.68 -5.29
CA ASP A 341 -13.32 27.47 -5.79
C ASP A 341 -12.45 26.23 -5.57
N GLU A 342 -11.14 26.34 -5.80
CA GLU A 342 -10.17 25.29 -5.53
C GLU A 342 -10.09 24.97 -4.04
N PHE A 343 -10.01 25.98 -3.18
CA PHE A 343 -10.02 25.81 -1.74
C PHE A 343 -11.31 25.13 -1.24
N GLU A 344 -12.47 25.53 -1.76
CA GLU A 344 -13.74 24.88 -1.43
C GLU A 344 -13.86 23.44 -1.93
N ARG A 345 -13.26 23.11 -3.09
CA ARG A 345 -13.15 21.72 -3.56
C ARG A 345 -12.28 20.89 -2.62
N ILE A 346 -11.14 21.42 -2.19
CA ILE A 346 -10.23 20.75 -1.25
C ILE A 346 -10.95 20.51 0.09
N LEU A 347 -11.65 21.52 0.62
CA LEU A 347 -12.42 21.37 1.85
C LEU A 347 -13.53 20.33 1.74
N ARG A 348 -14.24 20.27 0.61
CA ARG A 348 -15.25 19.23 0.35
C ARG A 348 -14.62 17.84 0.32
N ALA A 349 -13.53 17.66 -0.41
CA ALA A 349 -12.81 16.39 -0.45
C ALA A 349 -12.30 15.96 0.93
N GLN A 350 -11.78 16.89 1.73
CA GLN A 350 -11.36 16.62 3.11
C GLN A 350 -12.54 16.20 4.01
N ARG A 351 -13.69 16.89 3.91
CA ARG A 351 -14.89 16.51 4.66
C ARG A 351 -15.39 15.12 4.27
N GLU A 352 -15.44 14.82 2.97
CA GLU A 352 -15.83 13.50 2.47
C GLU A 352 -14.87 12.40 2.95
N GLN A 353 -13.57 12.69 2.99
CA GLN A 353 -12.57 11.75 3.49
C GLN A 353 -12.75 11.48 4.99
N ILE A 354 -12.96 12.53 5.80
CA ILE A 354 -13.23 12.39 7.23
C ILE A 354 -14.50 11.57 7.48
N GLU A 355 -15.58 11.80 6.74
CA GLU A 355 -16.82 11.02 6.87
C GLU A 355 -16.62 9.56 6.45
N LYS A 356 -15.84 9.29 5.39
CA LYS A 356 -15.51 7.92 4.97
C LYS A 356 -14.70 7.20 6.05
N GLU A 357 -13.67 7.83 6.59
CA GLU A 357 -12.85 7.27 7.67
C GLU A 357 -13.68 6.99 8.92
N ARG A 358 -14.55 7.94 9.30
CA ARG A 358 -15.49 7.76 10.39
C ARG A 358 -16.42 6.56 10.18
N LEU A 359 -17.00 6.41 8.98
CA LEU A 359 -17.87 5.27 8.66
C LEU A 359 -17.11 3.94 8.69
N GLU A 360 -15.86 3.91 8.24
CA GLU A 360 -15.01 2.72 8.34
C GLU A 360 -14.66 2.37 9.78
N GLU A 361 -14.36 3.37 10.61
CA GLU A 361 -14.12 3.17 12.04
C GLU A 361 -15.37 2.66 12.76
N GLU A 362 -16.55 3.20 12.45
CA GLU A 362 -17.83 2.72 12.98
C GLU A 362 -18.06 1.25 12.58
N LYS A 363 -17.84 0.88 11.31
CA LYS A 363 -17.92 -0.53 10.85
C LYS A 363 -16.94 -1.44 11.58
N LYS A 364 -15.69 -1.01 11.75
CA LYS A 364 -14.67 -1.76 12.50
C LYS A 364 -15.08 -1.90 13.96
N ALA A 365 -15.62 -0.85 14.58
CA ALA A 365 -16.11 -0.87 15.95
C ALA A 365 -17.30 -1.82 16.12
N THR A 366 -18.28 -1.80 15.19
CA THR A 366 -19.40 -2.75 15.21
C THR A 366 -18.92 -4.18 15.01
N GLY A 367 -17.95 -4.41 14.12
CA GLY A 367 -17.35 -5.74 13.93
C GLY A 367 -16.65 -6.26 15.18
N ARG A 368 -15.88 -5.41 15.87
CA ARG A 368 -15.27 -5.75 17.17
C ARG A 368 -16.31 -6.06 18.23
N LEU A 369 -17.40 -5.29 18.29
CA LEU A 369 -18.49 -5.52 19.24
C LEU A 369 -19.21 -6.85 18.97
N GLN A 370 -19.51 -7.15 17.71
CA GLN A 370 -20.11 -8.42 17.29
C GLN A 370 -19.21 -9.60 17.67
N HIS A 371 -17.92 -9.52 17.34
CA HIS A 371 -16.95 -10.56 17.71
C HIS A 371 -16.85 -10.75 19.22
N ALA A 372 -16.81 -9.66 20.00
CA ALA A 372 -16.80 -9.74 21.46
C ALA A 372 -18.08 -10.36 22.03
N ASN A 373 -19.24 -10.05 21.45
CA ASN A 373 -20.52 -10.64 21.85
C ASN A 373 -20.57 -12.14 21.51
N GLU A 374 -20.02 -12.54 20.37
CA GLU A 374 -19.93 -13.94 19.96
C GLU A 374 -19.01 -14.74 20.91
N LEU A 375 -17.83 -14.21 21.26
CA LEU A 375 -16.98 -14.82 22.28
C LEU A 375 -17.69 -14.97 23.63
N ARG A 376 -18.46 -13.96 24.06
CA ARG A 376 -19.27 -14.05 25.29
C ARG A 376 -20.37 -15.11 25.19
N ARG A 377 -20.96 -15.31 24.00
CA ARG A 377 -21.93 -16.39 23.74
C ARG A 377 -21.26 -17.76 23.86
N GLN A 378 -20.13 -17.95 23.18
CA GLN A 378 -19.34 -19.18 23.24
C GLN A 378 -18.89 -19.55 24.66
N VAL A 379 -18.44 -18.56 25.45
CA VAL A 379 -18.08 -18.79 26.86
C VAL A 379 -19.30 -19.25 27.66
N ARG A 380 -20.47 -18.63 27.50
CA ARG A 380 -21.70 -19.04 28.19
C ARG A 380 -22.12 -20.46 27.82
N GLU A 381 -22.05 -20.82 26.54
CA GLU A 381 -22.38 -22.17 26.07
C GLU A 381 -21.39 -23.21 26.60
N ASN A 382 -20.10 -22.92 26.59
CA ASN A 382 -19.10 -23.83 27.14
C ASN A 382 -19.29 -24.02 28.65
N GLN A 383 -19.62 -22.96 29.38
CA GLN A 383 -19.98 -23.05 30.80
C GLN A 383 -21.23 -23.91 31.01
N GLN A 384 -22.28 -23.73 30.20
CA GLN A 384 -23.48 -24.56 30.27
C GLN A 384 -23.18 -26.04 29.97
N LYS A 385 -22.36 -26.33 28.95
CA LYS A 385 -21.91 -27.69 28.63
C LYS A 385 -21.15 -28.33 29.79
N GLN A 386 -20.27 -27.57 30.46
CA GLN A 386 -19.56 -28.07 31.65
C GLN A 386 -20.52 -28.36 32.80
N VAL A 387 -21.50 -27.49 33.05
CA VAL A 387 -22.52 -27.72 34.09
C VAL A 387 -23.34 -28.98 33.75
N GLN A 388 -23.78 -29.14 32.50
CA GLN A 388 -24.52 -30.32 32.05
C GLN A 388 -23.69 -31.60 32.18
N ALA A 389 -22.41 -31.59 31.78
CA ALA A 389 -21.51 -32.73 31.95
C ALA A 389 -21.34 -33.09 33.43
N ARG A 390 -21.27 -32.09 34.31
CA ARG A 390 -21.20 -32.30 35.75
C ARG A 390 -22.50 -32.91 36.31
N ILE A 391 -23.67 -32.44 35.85
CA ILE A 391 -24.96 -33.04 36.23
C ILE A 391 -25.02 -34.50 35.75
N ALA A 392 -24.63 -34.77 34.51
CA ALA A 392 -24.61 -36.13 33.95
C ALA A 392 -23.73 -37.09 34.76
N THR A 393 -22.52 -36.67 35.15
CA THR A 393 -21.64 -37.50 35.99
C THR A 393 -22.23 -37.75 37.39
N PHE A 394 -22.94 -36.77 37.98
CA PHE A 394 -23.65 -36.98 39.23
C PHE A 394 -24.86 -37.92 39.08
N ASP A 395 -25.62 -37.81 38.00
CA ASP A 395 -26.75 -38.69 37.71
C ASP A 395 -26.31 -40.13 37.44
N GLU A 396 -25.21 -40.33 36.70
CA GLU A 396 -24.55 -41.63 36.54
C GLU A 396 -24.10 -42.20 37.90
N GLY A 397 -23.46 -41.38 38.73
CA GLY A 397 -23.08 -41.77 40.09
C GLY A 397 -24.28 -42.14 40.97
N ARG A 398 -25.43 -41.46 40.80
CA ARG A 398 -26.68 -41.80 41.49
C ARG A 398 -27.25 -43.12 40.98
N ARG A 399 -27.29 -43.35 39.66
CA ARG A 399 -27.73 -44.62 39.07
C ARG A 399 -26.89 -45.80 39.55
N LEU A 400 -25.56 -45.66 39.56
CA LEU A 400 -24.65 -46.70 40.07
C LEU A 400 -24.90 -47.01 41.55
N LYS A 401 -25.21 -46.00 42.38
CA LYS A 401 -25.59 -46.20 43.78
C LYS A 401 -26.92 -46.93 43.91
N GLU A 402 -27.93 -46.55 43.13
CA GLU A 402 -29.24 -47.22 43.12
C GLU A 402 -29.13 -48.68 42.64
N GLU A 403 -28.32 -48.96 41.62
CA GLU A 403 -28.04 -50.32 41.15
C GLU A 403 -27.26 -51.14 42.18
N ALA A 404 -26.24 -50.55 42.82
CA ALA A 404 -25.49 -51.19 43.89
C ALA A 404 -26.39 -51.48 45.10
N GLN A 405 -27.33 -50.59 45.44
CA GLN A 405 -28.31 -50.80 46.49
C GLN A 405 -29.25 -51.96 46.13
N LYS A 406 -29.86 -51.95 44.94
CA LYS A 406 -30.68 -53.08 44.46
C LYS A 406 -29.91 -54.40 44.46
N ARG A 407 -28.62 -54.38 44.11
CA ARG A 407 -27.75 -55.57 44.18
C ARG A 407 -27.55 -56.04 45.61
N ARG A 408 -27.34 -55.12 46.57
CA ARG A 408 -27.25 -55.44 48.00
C ARG A 408 -28.53 -56.05 48.52
N GLU A 409 -29.68 -55.44 48.22
CA GLU A 409 -31.01 -55.95 48.60
C GLU A 409 -31.22 -57.38 48.06
N ARG A 410 -30.89 -57.63 46.78
CA ARG A 410 -30.94 -58.99 46.20
C ARG A 410 -30.05 -59.99 46.94
N ILE A 411 -28.82 -59.58 47.30
CA ILE A 411 -27.90 -60.44 48.05
C ILE A 411 -28.42 -60.71 49.46
N GLU A 412 -28.98 -59.70 50.13
CA GLU A 412 -29.60 -59.84 51.45
C GLU A 412 -30.81 -60.78 51.41
N ASP A 413 -31.65 -60.69 50.39
CA ASP A 413 -32.77 -61.61 50.19
C ASP A 413 -32.32 -63.05 49.94
N ILE A 414 -31.25 -63.26 49.17
CA ILE A 414 -30.66 -64.59 48.96
C ILE A 414 -30.07 -65.12 50.28
N LYS A 415 -29.35 -64.29 51.04
CA LYS A 415 -28.82 -64.66 52.36
C LYS A 415 -29.94 -65.07 53.32
N ARG A 416 -31.05 -64.33 53.33
CA ARG A 416 -32.24 -64.62 54.15
C ARG A 416 -32.84 -65.98 53.78
N LYS A 417 -33.10 -66.22 52.50
CA LYS A 417 -33.62 -67.50 51.99
C LYS A 417 -32.70 -68.68 52.33
N LYS A 418 -31.38 -68.50 52.18
CA LYS A 418 -30.41 -69.55 52.52
C LYS A 418 -30.34 -69.86 54.01
N LEU A 419 -30.54 -68.87 54.87
CA LEU A 419 -30.65 -69.10 56.32
C LEU A 419 -31.97 -69.77 56.69
N GLU A 420 -33.08 -69.41 56.05
CA GLU A 420 -34.36 -70.12 56.21
C GLU A 420 -34.25 -71.59 55.77
N GLU A 421 -33.56 -71.88 54.66
CA GLU A 421 -33.23 -73.25 54.23
C GLU A 421 -32.34 -73.97 55.27
N LEU A 422 -31.37 -73.30 55.87
CA LEU A 422 -30.53 -73.86 56.94
C LEU A 422 -31.32 -74.15 58.23
N ARG A 423 -32.31 -73.31 58.57
CA ARG A 423 -33.21 -73.60 59.70
C ARG A 423 -34.17 -74.76 59.38
N ALA A 424 -34.64 -74.85 58.14
CA ALA A 424 -35.54 -75.92 57.69
C ALA A 424 -34.87 -77.31 57.64
N THR A 425 -33.55 -77.38 57.49
CA THR A 425 -32.78 -78.64 57.54
C THR A 425 -32.56 -79.21 58.94
N GLY A 426 -33.10 -78.55 59.98
CA GLY A 426 -33.16 -79.08 61.35
C GLY A 426 -31.89 -78.88 62.18
N LEU A 427 -31.01 -77.96 61.78
CA LEU A 427 -29.82 -77.63 62.54
C LEU A 427 -30.17 -76.87 63.84
N PRO A 428 -29.51 -77.16 64.97
CA PRO A 428 -29.71 -76.41 66.22
C PRO A 428 -29.46 -74.90 66.06
N GLU A 429 -30.38 -74.09 66.61
CA GLU A 429 -30.43 -72.63 66.45
C GLU A 429 -29.11 -71.89 66.75
N LYS A 430 -28.29 -72.46 67.65
CA LYS A 430 -26.97 -71.90 68.00
C LYS A 430 -26.04 -71.72 66.78
N TYR A 431 -26.09 -72.64 65.81
CA TYR A 431 -25.27 -72.57 64.60
C TYR A 431 -25.87 -71.67 63.52
N CYS A 432 -27.21 -71.54 63.49
CA CYS A 432 -27.90 -70.60 62.60
C CYS A 432 -27.60 -69.14 63.00
N ILE A 433 -27.61 -68.84 64.30
CA ILE A 433 -27.24 -67.52 64.85
C ILE A 433 -25.76 -67.18 64.55
N GLU A 434 -24.86 -68.17 64.60
CA GLU A 434 -23.45 -67.95 64.23
C GLU A 434 -23.30 -67.64 62.74
N ALA A 435 -24.05 -68.34 61.87
CA ALA A 435 -24.08 -68.10 60.43
C ALA A 435 -24.66 -66.72 60.09
N GLU A 436 -25.71 -66.26 60.78
CA GLU A 436 -26.27 -64.90 60.66
C GLU A 436 -25.27 -63.81 61.01
N ARG A 437 -24.55 -63.97 62.13
CA ARG A 437 -23.51 -63.04 62.55
C ARG A 437 -22.35 -62.98 61.55
N LYS A 438 -21.92 -64.13 61.02
CA LYS A 438 -20.87 -64.21 60.00
C LYS A 438 -21.32 -63.68 58.63
N ALA A 439 -22.60 -63.82 58.29
CA ALA A 439 -23.19 -63.31 57.04
C ALA A 439 -23.41 -61.78 57.04
N ASN A 440 -23.19 -61.12 58.19
CA ASN A 440 -23.26 -59.67 58.38
C ASN A 440 -24.60 -59.07 57.94
N ILE A 441 -25.69 -59.79 58.22
CA ILE A 441 -27.06 -59.33 57.96
C ILE A 441 -27.41 -58.33 59.06
N PRO A 442 -27.89 -57.12 58.72
CA PRO A 442 -28.36 -56.19 59.74
C PRO A 442 -29.49 -56.87 60.51
N VAL A 443 -29.26 -57.09 61.81
CA VAL A 443 -30.31 -57.56 62.71
C VAL A 443 -31.31 -56.42 62.81
N ASN A 444 -32.53 -56.60 62.30
CA ASN A 444 -33.63 -55.69 62.57
C ASN A 444 -33.91 -55.76 64.07
N THR A 445 -33.24 -54.92 64.86
CA THR A 445 -33.69 -54.60 66.21
C THR A 445 -34.91 -53.71 66.07
N SER A 446 -36.08 -54.32 65.85
CA SER A 446 -37.36 -53.69 66.17
C SER A 446 -37.40 -53.54 67.69
N VAL A 447 -36.88 -52.41 68.17
CA VAL A 447 -37.15 -51.94 69.53
C VAL A 447 -38.47 -51.16 69.43
N ASN A 448 -39.47 -51.63 70.17
CA ASN A 448 -40.75 -50.95 70.40
C ASN A 448 -40.58 -49.51 70.88
#